data_AF-A0A9P3UAX2-F1
#
_entry.id   AF-A0A9P3UAX2-F1
#
_cell.length_a   1.000
_cell.length_b   1.000
_cell.length_c   1.000
_cell.angle_alpha   90.00
_cell.angle_beta   90.00
_cell.angle_gamma   90.00
#
_symmetry.space_group_name_H-M   'P 1'
#
loop_
_entity.id
_entity.type
_entity.pdbx_description
1 polymer ?
#
loop_
_entity_poly.entity_id
_entity_poly.type
_entity_poly.pdbx_seq_one_letter_code
_entity_poly.pdbx_strand_id
1 'polypeptide(L)'
;MATASALGIMVGAAVGGILFKAGSYPLPTAAAALLYAINSFVIVTRLQAQRLAADSAPDPALRKRVLSLQGLLPNVAILTRPRVAALMAVRAVLGLAVHLFRQGFSLLLIYRLNLSVQTNGLLLSLQGLLTSLVQGLAIRPLLRRFQEPPLFFRGMLLLSLTLALLAAAPSLPFLVLLLPPLALSTGVLRTTYTALLTTSVAQTEVGQLLGLSDAIMSACRVLGPSTAGLVSSQFGYHAPVAISKSRQGP
;
A
#
# COMPACT_ATOMS: atom_id res chain seq x y z
N MET A 1 1.66 9.96 -10.02
CA MET A 1 2.41 8.84 -9.38
C MET A 1 1.49 7.74 -8.88
N ALA A 2 0.47 8.07 -8.08
CA ALA A 2 -0.41 7.07 -7.47
C ALA A 2 -1.13 6.14 -8.47
N THR A 3 -1.57 6.69 -9.60
CA THR A 3 -2.19 6.00 -10.74
C THR A 3 -1.25 5.03 -11.46
N ALA A 4 -0.03 5.48 -11.78
CA ALA A 4 0.97 4.67 -12.47
C ALA A 4 1.36 3.42 -11.66
N SER A 5 1.56 3.58 -10.34
CA SER A 5 1.84 2.43 -9.47
C SER A 5 0.68 1.43 -9.41
N ALA A 6 -0.56 1.91 -9.39
CA ALA A 6 -1.74 1.05 -9.32
C ALA A 6 -2.02 0.32 -10.64
N LEU A 7 -1.83 1.01 -11.78
CA LEU A 7 -1.81 0.41 -13.11
C LEU A 7 -0.73 -0.67 -13.22
N GLY A 8 0.48 -0.39 -12.72
CA GLY A 8 1.57 -1.38 -12.69
C GLY A 8 1.22 -2.63 -11.88
N ILE A 9 0.60 -2.48 -10.71
CA ILE A 9 0.16 -3.62 -9.87
C ILE A 9 -0.94 -4.43 -10.58
N MET A 10 -1.90 -3.76 -11.19
CA MET A 10 -3.01 -4.38 -11.92
C MET A 10 -2.51 -5.17 -13.14
N VAL A 11 -1.71 -4.55 -14.00
CA VAL A 11 -1.15 -5.18 -15.20
C VAL A 11 -0.18 -6.31 -14.79
N GLY A 12 0.65 -6.07 -13.79
CA GLY A 12 1.59 -7.07 -13.26
C GLY A 12 0.90 -8.31 -12.72
N ALA A 13 -0.19 -8.16 -11.96
CA ALA A 13 -0.95 -9.29 -11.42
C ALA A 13 -1.66 -10.10 -12.53
N ALA A 14 -2.24 -9.42 -13.52
CA ALA A 14 -2.89 -10.08 -14.66
C ALA A 14 -1.87 -10.86 -15.52
N VAL A 15 -0.77 -10.22 -15.90
CA VAL A 15 0.30 -10.85 -16.70
C VAL A 15 0.95 -11.99 -15.90
N GLY A 16 1.23 -11.79 -14.62
CA GLY A 16 1.79 -12.81 -13.74
C GLY A 16 0.90 -14.05 -13.62
N GLY A 17 -0.43 -13.88 -13.52
CA GLY A 17 -1.39 -14.98 -13.48
C GLY A 17 -1.46 -15.79 -14.78
N ILE A 18 -1.37 -15.12 -15.94
CA ILE A 18 -1.33 -15.78 -17.26
C ILE A 18 -0.02 -16.57 -17.43
N LEU A 19 1.12 -15.97 -17.09
CA LEU A 19 2.43 -16.61 -17.17
C LEU A 19 2.56 -17.81 -16.22
N PHE A 20 1.93 -17.75 -15.05
CA PHE A 20 1.85 -18.88 -14.14
C PHE A 20 1.08 -20.06 -14.75
N LYS A 21 -0.03 -19.78 -15.44
CA LYS A 21 -0.83 -20.79 -16.15
C LYS A 21 -0.10 -21.44 -17.32
N ALA A 22 0.87 -20.74 -17.93
CA ALA A 22 1.66 -21.24 -19.05
C ALA A 22 2.72 -22.29 -18.68
N GLY A 23 2.82 -22.68 -17.40
CA GLY A 23 3.44 -23.95 -17.01
C GLY A 23 4.85 -23.88 -16.45
N SER A 24 5.35 -22.72 -16.00
CA SER A 24 6.63 -22.69 -15.29
C SER A 24 6.68 -21.62 -14.18
N TYR A 25 7.02 -22.06 -12.97
CA TYR A 25 7.24 -21.23 -11.79
C TYR A 25 8.18 -20.02 -12.01
N PRO A 26 9.26 -20.09 -12.82
CA PRO A 26 10.16 -18.95 -13.02
C PRO A 26 9.71 -17.90 -14.06
N LEU A 27 8.67 -18.16 -14.87
CA LEU A 27 8.28 -17.27 -15.97
C LEU A 27 7.82 -15.87 -15.50
N PRO A 28 6.95 -15.74 -14.48
CA PRO A 28 6.56 -14.42 -13.97
C PRO A 28 7.76 -13.61 -13.45
N THR A 29 8.70 -14.28 -12.78
CA THR A 29 9.90 -13.64 -12.23
C THR A 29 10.88 -13.20 -13.32
N ALA A 30 11.06 -14.00 -14.38
CA ALA A 30 11.91 -13.64 -15.51
C ALA A 30 11.33 -12.45 -16.31
N ALA A 31 10.01 -12.44 -16.53
CA ALA A 31 9.32 -11.32 -17.18
C ALA A 31 9.45 -10.02 -16.36
N ALA A 32 9.32 -10.11 -15.02
CA ALA A 32 9.56 -8.97 -14.14
C ALA A 32 11.01 -8.46 -14.24
N ALA A 33 12.00 -9.36 -14.25
CA ALA A 33 13.41 -8.99 -14.38
C ALA A 33 13.69 -8.24 -15.70
N LEU A 34 13.14 -8.72 -16.81
CA LEU A 34 13.27 -8.06 -18.12
C LEU A 34 12.65 -6.66 -18.11
N LEU A 35 11.43 -6.51 -17.58
CA LEU A 35 10.77 -5.20 -17.46
C LEU A 35 11.58 -4.23 -16.61
N TYR A 36 12.17 -4.69 -15.51
CA TYR A 36 13.05 -3.87 -14.68
C TYR A 36 14.34 -3.47 -15.41
N ALA A 37 14.94 -4.38 -16.18
CA ALA A 37 16.13 -4.09 -16.98
C ALA A 37 15.85 -3.01 -18.04
N ILE A 38 14.73 -3.15 -18.77
CA ILE A 38 14.28 -2.16 -19.77
C ILE A 38 14.01 -0.82 -19.09
N ASN A 39 13.25 -0.81 -18.00
CA ASN A 39 12.93 0.42 -17.27
C ASN A 39 14.20 1.11 -16.74
N SER A 40 15.16 0.35 -16.21
CA SER A 40 16.45 0.86 -15.77
C SER A 40 17.23 1.48 -16.92
N PHE A 41 17.31 0.81 -18.06
CA PHE A 41 18.00 1.34 -19.24
C PHE A 41 17.37 2.66 -19.75
N VAL A 42 16.04 2.73 -19.82
CA VAL A 42 15.33 3.95 -20.22
C VAL A 42 15.57 5.08 -19.21
N ILE A 43 15.51 4.79 -17.91
CA ILE A 43 15.73 5.79 -16.86
C ILE A 43 17.16 6.33 -16.90
N VAL A 44 18.17 5.46 -17.02
CA VAL A 44 19.59 5.87 -17.07
C VAL A 44 19.86 6.73 -18.31
N THR A 45 19.38 6.31 -19.49
CA THR A 45 19.59 7.08 -20.73
C THR A 45 18.88 8.43 -20.70
N ARG A 46 17.65 8.50 -20.17
CA ARG A 46 16.89 9.76 -20.01
C ARG A 46 17.52 10.69 -18.97
N LEU A 47 17.93 10.16 -17.81
CA LEU A 47 18.59 10.94 -16.76
C LEU A 47 19.95 11.46 -17.23
N GLN A 48 20.70 10.66 -17.97
CA GLN A 48 21.98 11.07 -18.53
C GLN A 48 21.79 12.14 -19.59
N ALA A 49 20.81 12.00 -20.47
CA ALA A 49 20.43 13.05 -21.43
C ALA A 49 20.00 14.34 -20.73
N GLN A 50 19.22 14.27 -19.65
CA GLN A 50 18.84 15.43 -18.84
C GLN A 50 20.04 16.08 -18.14
N ARG A 51 20.97 15.29 -17.61
CA ARG A 51 22.21 15.79 -16.99
C ARG A 51 23.12 16.48 -17.99
N LEU A 52 23.19 15.95 -19.22
CA LEU A 52 23.97 16.53 -20.31
C LEU A 52 23.32 17.82 -20.85
N ALA A 53 21.99 17.91 -20.80
CA ALA A 53 21.23 19.10 -21.21
C ALA A 53 21.13 20.17 -20.10
N ALA A 54 21.29 19.79 -18.83
CA ALA A 54 21.26 20.70 -17.70
C ALA A 54 22.64 21.34 -17.52
N ASP A 55 22.74 22.65 -17.80
CA ASP A 55 23.97 23.43 -17.68
C ASP A 55 24.38 23.74 -16.22
N SER A 56 23.75 23.05 -15.26
CA SER A 56 23.97 23.22 -13.83
C SER A 56 24.63 21.97 -13.27
N ALA A 57 25.91 22.10 -12.89
CA ALA A 57 26.57 21.07 -12.11
C ALA A 57 25.78 20.83 -10.81
N PRO A 58 25.60 19.57 -10.35
CA PRO A 58 24.92 19.30 -9.10
C PRO A 58 25.60 20.05 -7.95
N ASP A 59 24.82 20.74 -7.11
CA ASP A 59 25.35 21.49 -5.97
C ASP A 59 26.23 20.56 -5.08
N PRO A 60 27.55 20.81 -5.01
CA PRO A 60 28.48 19.96 -4.28
C PRO A 60 28.17 19.92 -2.77
N ALA A 61 27.56 20.97 -2.22
CA ALA A 61 27.12 21.01 -0.83
C ALA A 61 25.95 20.05 -0.59
N LEU A 62 25.00 19.99 -1.53
CA LEU A 62 23.85 19.09 -1.48
C LEU A 62 24.28 17.63 -1.63
N ARG A 63 25.24 17.35 -2.51
CA ARG A 63 25.87 16.02 -2.66
C ARG A 63 26.58 15.56 -1.37
N LYS A 64 27.35 16.45 -0.73
CA LYS A 64 28.04 16.17 0.53
C LYS A 64 27.05 15.94 1.68
N ARG A 65 25.91 16.65 1.67
CA ARG A 65 24.83 16.50 2.65
C ARG A 65 24.11 15.15 2.52
N VAL A 66 23.78 14.72 1.31
CA VAL A 66 23.10 13.43 1.05
C VAL A 66 24.00 12.23 1.33
N LEU A 67 25.32 12.36 1.08
CA LEU A 67 26.30 11.30 1.36
C LEU A 67 26.78 11.29 2.83
N SER A 68 26.47 12.34 3.59
CA SER A 68 26.73 12.34 5.03
C SER A 68 25.71 11.47 5.74
N LEU A 69 26.18 10.58 6.62
CA LEU A 69 25.31 9.79 7.51
C LEU A 69 24.34 10.69 8.31
N GLN A 70 24.75 11.91 8.64
CA GLN A 70 23.90 12.90 9.33
C GLN A 70 22.82 13.51 8.43
N GLY A 71 23.03 13.56 7.11
CA GLY A 71 21.99 13.97 6.16
C GLY A 71 21.15 12.81 5.64
N LEU A 72 21.58 11.56 5.87
CA LEU A 72 20.78 10.34 5.70
C LEU A 72 19.88 10.06 6.90
N LEU A 73 20.28 10.49 8.11
CA LEU A 73 19.40 10.48 9.28
C LEU A 73 18.26 11.47 9.04
N PRO A 74 16.98 11.03 9.08
CA PRO A 74 15.86 11.94 8.99
C PRO A 74 16.01 12.98 10.09
N ASN A 75 15.83 14.27 9.77
CA ASN A 75 15.77 15.28 10.80
C ASN A 75 14.48 15.09 11.59
N VAL A 76 14.55 14.24 12.64
CA VAL A 76 13.42 13.90 13.50
C VAL A 76 12.84 15.12 14.21
N ALA A 77 13.53 16.27 14.18
CA ALA A 77 12.98 17.55 14.61
C ALA A 77 11.70 17.92 13.84
N ILE A 78 11.49 17.43 12.60
CA ILE A 78 10.24 17.66 11.88
C ILE A 78 9.05 16.97 12.60
N LEU A 79 9.29 15.87 13.31
CA LEU A 79 8.28 15.16 14.10
C LEU A 79 7.87 15.89 15.37
N THR A 80 8.64 16.87 15.86
CA THR A 80 8.24 17.65 17.03
C THR A 80 7.11 18.63 16.72
N ARG A 81 6.85 18.89 15.43
CA ARG A 81 5.72 19.71 14.98
C ARG A 81 4.41 18.96 15.23
N PRO A 82 3.47 19.50 16.03
CA PRO A 82 2.31 18.76 16.50
C PRO A 82 1.40 18.25 15.37
N ARG A 83 1.23 19.03 14.30
CA ARG A 83 0.45 18.62 13.12
C ARG A 83 1.08 17.44 12.38
N VAL A 84 2.40 17.45 12.24
CA VAL A 84 3.15 16.37 11.58
C VAL A 84 3.13 15.11 12.43
N ALA A 85 3.38 15.23 13.72
CA ALA A 85 3.29 14.13 14.68
C ALA A 85 1.92 13.44 14.64
N ALA A 86 0.85 14.22 14.66
CA ALA A 86 -0.52 13.71 14.59
C ALA A 86 -0.79 12.95 13.29
N LEU A 87 -0.39 13.49 12.13
CA LEU A 87 -0.53 12.81 10.85
C LEU A 87 0.30 11.51 10.80
N MET A 88 1.52 11.52 11.33
CA MET A 88 2.36 10.31 11.43
C MET A 88 1.75 9.24 12.33
N ALA A 89 1.19 9.63 13.47
CA ALA A 89 0.51 8.71 14.38
C ALA A 89 -0.70 8.06 13.70
N VAL A 90 -1.55 8.87 13.05
CA VAL A 90 -2.69 8.37 12.26
C VAL A 90 -2.20 7.41 11.17
N ARG A 91 -1.08 7.73 10.50
CA ARG A 91 -0.51 6.89 9.46
C ARG A 91 0.01 5.55 9.97
N ALA A 92 0.65 5.54 11.13
CA ALA A 92 1.14 4.34 11.77
C ALA A 92 -0.02 3.41 12.14
N VAL A 93 -1.08 3.96 12.76
CA VAL A 93 -2.30 3.20 13.11
C VAL A 93 -2.98 2.64 11.85
N LEU A 94 -3.18 3.47 10.82
CA LEU A 94 -3.73 3.02 9.54
C LEU A 94 -2.84 1.96 8.87
N GLY A 95 -1.53 2.12 8.97
CA GLY A 95 -0.55 1.16 8.45
C GLY A 95 -0.70 -0.20 9.10
N LEU A 96 -0.71 -0.26 10.42
CA LEU A 96 -0.92 -1.49 11.19
C LEU A 96 -2.27 -2.12 10.86
N ALA A 97 -3.35 -1.35 10.84
CA ALA A 97 -4.69 -1.84 10.52
C ALA A 97 -4.77 -2.47 9.12
N VAL A 98 -4.20 -1.81 8.10
CA VAL A 98 -4.14 -2.35 6.73
C VAL A 98 -3.28 -3.62 6.66
N HIS A 99 -2.18 -3.70 7.43
CA HIS A 99 -1.35 -4.90 7.47
C HIS A 99 -2.08 -6.09 8.11
N LEU A 100 -2.69 -5.88 9.27
CA LEU A 100 -3.53 -6.89 9.94
C LEU A 100 -4.66 -7.33 9.02
N PHE A 101 -5.32 -6.39 8.36
CA PHE A 101 -6.36 -6.70 7.39
C PHE A 101 -5.83 -7.55 6.23
N ARG A 102 -4.74 -7.17 5.55
CA ARG A 102 -4.21 -7.95 4.41
C ARG A 102 -3.83 -9.38 4.81
N GLN A 103 -3.27 -9.56 6.01
CA GLN A 103 -2.96 -10.89 6.53
C GLN A 103 -4.22 -11.68 6.85
N GLY A 104 -5.14 -11.12 7.63
CA GLY A 104 -6.39 -11.76 8.02
C GLY A 104 -7.32 -12.03 6.85
N PHE A 105 -7.35 -11.16 5.84
CA PHE A 105 -8.17 -11.30 4.65
C PHE A 105 -7.74 -12.51 3.81
N SER A 106 -6.43 -12.70 3.62
CA SER A 106 -5.93 -13.89 2.90
C SER A 106 -6.33 -15.19 3.63
N LEU A 107 -6.26 -15.18 4.97
CA LEU A 107 -6.70 -16.31 5.80
C LEU A 107 -8.22 -16.52 5.72
N LEU A 108 -9.02 -15.46 5.75
CA LEU A 108 -10.49 -15.52 5.60
C LEU A 108 -10.86 -16.20 4.28
N LEU A 109 -10.23 -15.81 3.18
CA LEU A 109 -10.49 -16.37 1.85
C LEU A 109 -10.20 -17.87 1.77
N ILE A 110 -9.10 -18.30 2.38
CA ILE A 110 -8.66 -19.71 2.34
C ILE A 110 -9.46 -20.56 3.33
N TYR A 111 -9.56 -20.16 4.60
CA TYR A 111 -10.09 -21.01 5.67
C TYR A 111 -11.60 -20.90 5.87
N ARG A 112 -12.22 -19.74 5.61
CA ARG A 112 -13.67 -19.55 5.80
C ARG A 112 -14.44 -19.74 4.51
N LEU A 113 -13.93 -19.22 3.40
CA LEU A 113 -14.62 -19.28 2.10
C LEU A 113 -14.13 -20.43 1.21
N ASN A 114 -13.12 -21.21 1.65
CA ASN A 114 -12.54 -22.35 0.92
C ASN A 114 -12.18 -22.01 -0.54
N LEU A 115 -11.72 -20.78 -0.79
CA LEU A 115 -11.39 -20.34 -2.14
C LEU A 115 -10.04 -20.90 -2.58
N SER A 116 -9.95 -21.26 -3.86
CA SER A 116 -8.68 -21.65 -4.47
C SER A 116 -7.68 -20.48 -4.50
N VAL A 117 -6.39 -20.81 -4.49
CA VAL A 117 -5.29 -19.83 -4.62
C VAL A 117 -5.48 -18.94 -5.86
N GLN A 118 -5.97 -19.52 -6.96
CA GLN A 118 -6.28 -18.80 -8.19
C GLN A 118 -7.38 -17.75 -8.00
N THR A 119 -8.47 -18.11 -7.33
CA THR A 119 -9.59 -17.19 -7.07
C THR A 119 -9.16 -16.05 -6.14
N ASN A 120 -8.35 -16.34 -5.13
CA ASN A 120 -7.75 -15.32 -4.27
C ASN A 120 -6.90 -14.32 -5.08
N GLY A 121 -6.02 -14.83 -5.96
CA GLY A 121 -5.22 -14.01 -6.86
C GLY A 121 -6.05 -13.10 -7.78
N LEU A 122 -7.17 -13.61 -8.31
CA LEU A 122 -8.12 -12.83 -9.11
C LEU A 122 -8.80 -11.72 -8.30
N LEU A 123 -9.22 -12.00 -7.05
CA LEU A 123 -9.84 -11.00 -6.18
C LEU A 123 -8.87 -9.88 -5.81
N LEU A 124 -7.62 -10.22 -5.49
CA LEU A 124 -6.56 -9.23 -5.25
C LEU A 124 -6.27 -8.40 -6.50
N SER A 125 -6.29 -9.02 -7.67
CA SER A 125 -6.13 -8.32 -8.96
C SER A 125 -7.27 -7.36 -9.23
N LEU A 126 -8.52 -7.79 -8.99
CA LEU A 126 -9.72 -6.96 -9.10
C LEU A 126 -9.68 -5.78 -8.12
N GLN A 127 -9.25 -6.01 -6.88
CA GLN A 127 -9.06 -4.95 -5.89
C GLN A 127 -8.01 -3.93 -6.35
N GLY A 128 -6.89 -4.39 -6.92
CA GLY A 128 -5.86 -3.54 -7.51
C GLY A 128 -6.38 -2.70 -8.69
N LEU A 129 -7.11 -3.35 -9.61
CA LEU A 129 -7.77 -2.71 -10.76
C LEU A 129 -8.72 -1.59 -10.30
N LEU A 130 -9.65 -1.89 -9.39
CA LEU A 130 -10.60 -0.92 -8.87
C LEU A 130 -9.89 0.26 -8.19
N THR A 131 -8.86 -0.02 -7.40
CA THR A 131 -8.07 1.02 -6.72
C THR A 131 -7.33 1.90 -7.73
N SER A 132 -6.88 1.32 -8.85
CA SER A 132 -6.28 2.07 -9.96
C SER A 132 -7.29 2.97 -10.66
N LEU A 133 -8.49 2.44 -10.97
CA LEU A 133 -9.59 3.20 -11.56
C LEU A 133 -10.01 4.37 -10.68
N VAL A 134 -10.16 4.15 -9.38
CA VAL A 134 -10.46 5.21 -8.42
C VAL A 134 -9.38 6.30 -8.47
N GLN A 135 -8.10 5.91 -8.41
CA GLN A 135 -7.00 6.87 -8.43
C GLN A 135 -6.92 7.66 -9.75
N GLY A 136 -7.24 7.02 -10.88
CA GLY A 136 -7.18 7.63 -12.21
C GLY A 136 -8.37 8.53 -12.52
N LEU A 137 -9.58 8.13 -12.10
CA LEU A 137 -10.82 8.73 -12.55
C LEU A 137 -11.57 9.45 -11.43
N ALA A 138 -11.63 8.87 -10.22
CA ALA A 138 -12.48 9.37 -9.14
C ALA A 138 -11.78 10.41 -8.25
N ILE A 139 -10.47 10.31 -8.04
CA ILE A 139 -9.78 11.21 -7.10
C ILE A 139 -9.84 12.67 -7.53
N ARG A 140 -9.63 12.97 -8.81
CA ARG A 140 -9.64 14.35 -9.33
C ARG A 140 -10.98 15.07 -9.12
N PRO A 141 -12.15 14.51 -9.51
CA PRO A 141 -13.44 15.14 -9.23
C PRO A 141 -13.75 15.22 -7.73
N LEU A 142 -13.35 14.21 -6.93
CA LEU A 142 -13.53 14.25 -5.47
C LEU A 142 -12.78 15.42 -4.83
N LEU A 143 -11.51 15.65 -5.20
CA LEU A 143 -10.70 16.76 -4.70
C LEU A 143 -11.16 18.13 -5.22
N ARG A 144 -11.86 18.18 -6.36
CA ARG A 144 -12.50 19.42 -6.83
C ARG A 144 -13.76 19.78 -6.05
N ARG A 145 -14.48 18.77 -5.54
CA ARG A 145 -15.77 18.95 -4.85
C ARG A 145 -15.62 19.05 -3.33
N PHE A 146 -14.59 18.43 -2.76
CA PHE A 146 -14.39 18.35 -1.31
C PHE A 146 -12.99 18.82 -0.92
N GLN A 147 -12.88 19.47 0.23
CA GLN A 147 -11.59 19.78 0.85
C GLN A 147 -10.91 18.52 1.40
N GLU A 148 -9.58 18.55 1.54
CA GLU A 148 -8.79 17.38 1.93
C GLU A 148 -9.11 16.85 3.35
N PRO A 149 -9.19 17.67 4.42
CA PRO A 149 -9.47 17.14 5.78
C PRO A 149 -10.83 16.43 5.92
N PRO A 150 -11.98 17.00 5.49
CA PRO A 150 -13.25 16.29 5.61
C PRO A 150 -13.33 15.09 4.67
N LEU A 151 -12.66 15.14 3.51
CA LEU A 151 -12.59 14.00 2.60
C LEU A 151 -11.77 12.85 3.20
N PHE A 152 -10.66 13.16 3.87
CA PHE A 152 -9.85 12.19 4.61
C PHE A 152 -10.68 11.51 5.70
N PHE A 153 -11.37 12.28 6.54
CA PHE A 153 -12.22 11.75 7.61
C PHE A 153 -13.35 10.85 7.09
N ARG A 154 -14.07 11.29 6.04
CA ARG A 154 -15.11 10.47 5.38
C ARG A 154 -14.54 9.19 4.78
N GLY A 155 -13.33 9.26 4.22
CA GLY A 155 -12.59 8.10 3.74
C GLY A 155 -12.27 7.10 4.85
N MET A 156 -11.88 7.57 6.05
CA MET A 156 -11.64 6.72 7.22
C MET A 156 -12.90 6.01 7.69
N LEU A 157 -14.02 6.73 7.78
CA LEU A 157 -15.32 6.14 8.15
C LEU A 157 -15.76 5.08 7.14
N LEU A 158 -15.66 5.38 5.84
CA LEU A 158 -16.00 4.43 4.78
C LEU A 158 -15.10 3.19 4.84
N LEU A 159 -13.79 3.36 5.07
CA LEU A 159 -12.86 2.24 5.22
C LEU A 159 -13.23 1.39 6.43
N SER A 160 -13.47 2.00 7.59
CA SER A 160 -13.83 1.30 8.82
C SER A 160 -15.11 0.47 8.65
N LEU A 161 -16.16 1.07 8.10
CA LEU A 161 -17.41 0.37 7.81
C LEU A 161 -17.20 -0.77 6.81
N THR A 162 -16.45 -0.52 5.73
CA THR A 162 -16.18 -1.54 4.71
C THR A 162 -15.43 -2.73 5.30
N LEU A 163 -14.41 -2.49 6.14
CA LEU A 163 -13.65 -3.55 6.80
C LEU A 163 -14.51 -4.34 7.79
N ALA A 164 -15.40 -3.68 8.54
CA ALA A 164 -16.33 -4.34 9.45
C ALA A 164 -17.31 -5.26 8.70
N LEU A 165 -17.88 -4.78 7.59
CA LEU A 165 -18.74 -5.59 6.74
C LEU A 165 -17.98 -6.77 6.09
N LEU A 166 -16.73 -6.54 5.68
CA LEU A 166 -15.91 -7.56 5.05
C LEU A 166 -15.50 -8.67 6.03
N ALA A 167 -15.29 -8.34 7.31
CA ALA A 167 -15.06 -9.32 8.37
C ALA A 167 -16.28 -10.22 8.61
N ALA A 168 -17.48 -9.70 8.38
CA ALA A 168 -18.75 -10.43 8.50
C ALA A 168 -19.23 -11.04 7.16
N ALA A 169 -18.39 -11.05 6.11
CA ALA A 169 -18.80 -11.48 4.78
C ALA A 169 -19.24 -12.97 4.76
N PRO A 170 -20.51 -13.28 4.42
CA PRO A 170 -21.01 -14.64 4.45
C PRO A 170 -20.71 -15.42 3.16
N SER A 171 -20.38 -14.73 2.07
CA SER A 171 -20.26 -15.33 0.74
C SER A 171 -19.33 -14.53 -0.19
N LEU A 172 -18.85 -15.20 -1.24
CA LEU A 172 -18.00 -14.58 -2.27
C LEU A 172 -18.66 -13.39 -2.99
N PRO A 173 -19.95 -13.44 -3.41
CA PRO A 173 -20.60 -12.28 -4.03
C PRO A 173 -20.66 -11.05 -3.11
N PHE A 174 -20.92 -11.27 -1.82
CA PHE A 174 -20.92 -10.19 -0.83
C PHE A 174 -19.53 -9.54 -0.69
N LEU A 175 -18.48 -10.36 -0.70
CA LEU A 175 -17.10 -9.88 -0.70
C LEU A 175 -16.77 -9.04 -1.95
N VAL A 176 -17.17 -9.50 -3.13
CA VAL A 176 -16.98 -8.76 -4.40
C VAL A 176 -17.70 -7.41 -4.37
N LEU A 177 -18.92 -7.36 -3.82
CA LEU A 177 -19.69 -6.12 -3.65
C LEU A 177 -18.97 -5.07 -2.78
N LEU A 178 -18.15 -5.51 -1.83
CA LEU A 178 -17.39 -4.63 -0.93
C LEU A 178 -16.02 -4.20 -1.50
N LEU A 179 -15.56 -4.76 -2.63
CA LEU A 179 -14.30 -4.34 -3.25
C LEU A 179 -14.33 -2.90 -3.78
N PRO A 180 -15.40 -2.41 -4.44
CA PRO A 180 -15.48 -1.01 -4.85
C PRO A 180 -15.39 0.02 -3.70
N PRO A 181 -16.16 -0.06 -2.60
CA PRO A 181 -16.01 0.88 -1.49
C PRO A 181 -14.65 0.74 -0.78
N LEU A 182 -14.05 -0.46 -0.76
CA LEU A 182 -12.69 -0.67 -0.27
C LEU A 182 -11.66 0.05 -1.14
N ALA A 183 -11.77 -0.08 -2.47
CA ALA A 183 -10.90 0.60 -3.42
C ALA A 183 -11.05 2.13 -3.36
N LEU A 184 -12.28 2.62 -3.23
CA LEU A 184 -12.59 4.04 -3.10
C LEU A 184 -11.96 4.63 -1.84
N SER A 185 -12.24 4.03 -0.68
CA SER A 185 -11.75 4.51 0.61
C SER A 185 -10.22 4.49 0.71
N THR A 186 -9.57 3.38 0.31
CA THR A 186 -8.11 3.27 0.33
C THR A 186 -7.42 4.22 -0.65
N GLY A 187 -7.99 4.41 -1.85
CA GLY A 187 -7.49 5.38 -2.83
C GLY A 187 -7.58 6.82 -2.32
N VAL A 188 -8.73 7.20 -1.76
CA VAL A 188 -8.97 8.54 -1.20
C VAL A 188 -8.06 8.81 0.00
N LEU A 189 -7.95 7.86 0.93
CA LEU A 189 -7.09 8.00 2.11
C LEU A 189 -5.63 8.21 1.72
N ARG A 190 -5.13 7.45 0.75
CA ARG A 190 -3.75 7.59 0.29
C ARG A 190 -3.48 8.98 -0.28
N THR A 191 -4.36 9.49 -1.14
CA THR A 191 -4.13 10.77 -1.83
C THR A 191 -4.31 11.96 -0.91
N THR A 192 -5.39 11.98 -0.12
CA THR A 192 -5.66 13.05 0.85
C THR A 192 -4.63 13.06 1.97
N TYR A 193 -4.20 11.90 2.48
CA TYR A 193 -3.10 11.82 3.45
C TYR A 193 -1.82 12.43 2.90
N THR A 194 -1.39 12.01 1.70
CA THR A 194 -0.17 12.54 1.08
C THR A 194 -0.28 14.05 0.90
N ALA A 195 -1.42 14.57 0.45
CA ALA A 195 -1.61 16.01 0.25
C ALA A 195 -1.58 16.80 1.57
N LEU A 196 -2.30 16.35 2.60
CA LEU A 196 -2.25 16.92 3.96
C LEU A 196 -0.84 16.90 4.54
N LEU A 197 -0.09 15.85 4.24
CA LEU A 197 1.27 15.69 4.74
C LEU A 197 2.23 16.65 4.02
N THR A 198 2.18 16.73 2.69
CA THR A 198 3.07 17.61 1.92
C THR A 198 2.76 19.09 2.12
N THR A 199 1.52 19.45 2.46
CA THR A 199 1.13 20.84 2.77
C THR A 199 1.43 21.25 4.21
N SER A 200 1.81 20.30 5.08
CA SER A 200 2.15 20.56 6.49
C SER A 200 3.57 21.07 6.72
N VAL A 201 4.42 21.06 5.69
CA VAL A 201 5.84 21.45 5.75
C VAL A 201 6.25 22.27 4.53
N ALA A 202 7.42 22.90 4.59
CA ALA A 202 7.98 23.61 3.45
C ALA A 202 8.36 22.64 2.32
N GLN A 203 8.33 23.11 1.06
CA GLN A 203 8.69 22.30 -0.12
C GLN A 203 10.08 21.64 -0.02
N THR A 204 11.02 22.29 0.67
CA THR A 204 12.38 21.78 0.92
C THR A 204 12.42 20.59 1.89
N GLU A 205 11.38 20.38 2.68
CA GLU A 205 11.26 19.33 3.70
C GLU A 205 10.36 18.16 3.26
N VAL A 206 9.58 18.32 2.19
CA VAL A 206 8.61 17.32 1.70
C VAL A 206 9.26 15.96 1.44
N GLY A 207 10.42 15.94 0.78
CA GLY A 207 11.14 14.69 0.50
C GLY A 207 11.58 13.95 1.77
N GLN A 208 12.06 14.68 2.77
CA GLN A 208 12.46 14.11 4.06
C GLN A 208 11.24 13.56 4.81
N LEU A 209 10.13 14.29 4.80
CA LEU A 209 8.90 13.91 5.47
C LEU A 209 8.25 12.66 4.84
N LEU A 210 8.22 12.59 3.51
CA LEU A 210 7.73 11.40 2.78
C LEU A 210 8.61 10.19 3.06
N GLY A 211 9.94 10.36 3.05
CA GLY A 211 10.89 9.29 3.42
C GLY A 211 10.67 8.78 4.84
N LEU A 212 10.45 9.68 5.80
CA LEU A 212 10.15 9.32 7.19
C LEU A 212 8.80 8.60 7.33
N SER A 213 7.78 9.06 6.61
CA SER A 213 6.47 8.38 6.55
C SER A 213 6.60 6.96 6.01
N ASP A 214 7.43 6.74 4.99
CA ASP A 214 7.66 5.40 4.42
C ASP A 214 8.51 4.51 5.33
N ALA A 215 9.47 5.08 6.07
CA ALA A 215 10.23 4.38 7.09
C ALA A 215 9.33 3.87 8.23
N ILE A 216 8.42 4.71 8.74
CA ILE A 216 7.40 4.32 9.74
C ILE A 216 6.53 3.17 9.20
N MET A 217 6.11 3.25 7.94
CA MET A 217 5.36 2.17 7.30
C MET A 217 6.16 0.89 7.17
N SER A 218 7.47 0.98 6.94
CA SER A 218 8.37 -0.18 6.94
C SER A 218 8.48 -0.80 8.33
N ALA A 219 8.60 0.02 9.37
CA ALA A 219 8.58 -0.46 10.74
C ALA A 219 7.25 -1.17 11.07
N CYS A 220 6.12 -0.61 10.66
CA CYS A 220 4.80 -1.25 10.81
C CYS A 220 4.72 -2.61 10.09
N ARG A 221 5.36 -2.75 8.92
CA ARG A 221 5.43 -4.03 8.18
C ARG A 221 6.20 -5.11 8.93
N VAL A 222 7.29 -4.74 9.59
CA VAL A 222 8.13 -5.67 10.36
C VAL A 222 7.46 -6.01 11.69
N LEU A 223 6.86 -5.03 12.35
CA LEU A 223 6.21 -5.20 13.65
C LEU A 223 4.82 -5.87 13.55
N GLY A 224 4.13 -5.75 12.41
CA GLY A 224 2.81 -6.35 12.20
C GLY A 224 2.78 -7.87 12.45
N PRO A 225 3.62 -8.66 11.77
CA PRO A 225 3.75 -10.10 12.01
C PRO A 225 4.22 -10.44 13.43
N SER A 226 5.17 -9.68 13.99
CA SER A 226 5.73 -9.95 15.32
C SER A 226 4.74 -9.70 16.45
N THR A 227 3.95 -8.63 16.37
CA THR A 227 2.86 -8.35 17.32
C THR A 227 1.71 -9.32 17.16
N ALA A 228 1.36 -9.71 15.93
CA ALA A 228 0.40 -10.77 15.68
C ALA A 228 0.87 -12.11 16.27
N GLY A 229 2.17 -12.44 16.18
CA GLY A 229 2.77 -13.64 16.78
C GLY A 229 2.74 -13.64 18.31
N LEU A 230 3.01 -12.50 18.95
CA LEU A 230 2.96 -12.34 20.41
C LEU A 230 1.53 -12.33 20.97
N VAL A 231 0.59 -11.66 20.28
CA VAL A 231 -0.83 -11.71 20.65
C VAL A 231 -1.38 -13.13 20.44
N SER A 232 -0.94 -13.82 19.39
CA SER A 232 -1.29 -15.22 19.14
C SER A 232 -0.73 -16.19 20.18
N SER A 233 0.46 -15.92 20.73
CA SER A 233 1.07 -16.75 21.77
C SER A 233 0.50 -16.47 23.17
N GLN A 234 0.05 -15.24 23.45
CA GLN A 234 -0.53 -14.86 24.76
C GLN A 234 -2.04 -15.07 24.84
N PHE A 235 -2.80 -14.90 23.75
CA PHE A 235 -4.26 -15.03 23.74
C PHE A 235 -4.77 -16.37 23.19
N GLY A 236 -3.88 -17.31 22.88
CA GLY A 236 -4.24 -18.68 22.50
C GLY A 236 -4.90 -18.78 21.13
N TYR A 237 -4.31 -19.54 20.22
CA TYR A 237 -4.85 -19.86 18.90
C TYR A 237 -6.03 -20.85 18.95
N HIS A 238 -7.05 -20.60 19.79
CA HIS A 238 -8.23 -21.48 19.89
C HIS A 238 -9.49 -20.97 19.18
N ALA A 239 -9.51 -19.76 18.61
CA ALA A 239 -10.76 -19.22 18.05
C ALA A 239 -11.07 -19.55 16.57
N PRO A 240 -10.12 -19.81 15.65
CA PRO A 240 -10.50 -20.25 14.30
C PRO A 240 -9.85 -21.54 13.78
N VAL A 241 -9.04 -22.26 14.57
CA VAL A 241 -8.47 -23.57 14.14
C VAL A 241 -9.18 -24.75 14.80
N ALA A 242 -9.77 -24.59 15.99
CA ALA A 242 -10.55 -25.64 16.65
C ALA A 242 -11.84 -25.99 15.88
N ILE A 243 -12.45 -25.03 15.20
CA ILE A 243 -13.68 -25.24 14.41
C ILE A 243 -13.41 -26.02 13.11
N SER A 244 -12.15 -26.07 12.64
CA SER A 244 -11.78 -26.87 11.46
C SER A 244 -11.57 -28.35 11.77
N LYS A 245 -11.27 -28.73 13.03
CA LYS A 245 -11.01 -30.12 13.40
C LYS A 245 -12.24 -30.88 13.89
N SER A 246 -13.36 -30.22 14.19
CA SER A 246 -14.59 -30.91 14.62
C SER A 246 -15.55 -31.27 13.47
N ARG A 247 -15.18 -31.01 12.21
CA ARG A 247 -16.00 -31.34 11.03
C ARG A 247 -15.37 -32.34 10.06
N GLN A 248 -14.19 -32.85 10.37
CA GLN A 248 -13.63 -34.04 9.74
C GLN A 248 -13.76 -35.19 10.74
N GLY A 249 -14.98 -35.73 10.85
CA GLY A 249 -15.18 -37.08 11.37
C GLY A 249 -14.91 -38.11 10.26
N PRO A 250 -14.56 -39.35 10.63
CA PRO A 250 -14.12 -40.42 9.72
C PRO A 250 -15.15 -40.78 8.64
#